data_AF-A0A349M415-F1
#
_entry.id   AF-A0A349M415-F1
#
_cell.length_a   1.000
_cell.length_b   1.000
_cell.length_c   1.000
_cell.angle_alpha   90.00
_cell.angle_beta   90.00
_cell.angle_gamma   90.00
#
_symmetry.space_group_name_H-M   'P 1'
#
loop_
_entity.id
_entity.type
_entity.pdbx_description
1 polymer ?
#
loop_
_entity_poly.entity_id
_entity_poly.type
_entity_poly.pdbx_seq_one_letter_code
_entity_poly.pdbx_strand_id
1 'polypeptide(L)'
;MNINEQLENFLANLGVEMEYNSHEPHEQNDDDTSAALPEVSIFQASRDHYGVFYRLDIIDSMPQLRIMVPVEHGTVKMEMYLVRISSRLPLDTWFSTVATYPGSTAFEKGREAALQHLLYAVAEMIKQLFWSGDLNTMTFPPELNVCRIL
;
A
#
# COMPACT_ATOMS: atom_id res chain seq x y z
N MET A 1 -22.89 7.15 23.27
CA MET A 1 -23.44 6.41 22.13
C MET A 1 -22.29 6.19 21.16
N ASN A 2 -21.85 4.95 21.05
CA ASN A 2 -20.64 4.57 20.31
C ASN A 2 -20.96 4.52 18.80
N ILE A 3 -19.99 4.87 17.96
CA ILE A 3 -20.15 4.86 16.49
C ILE A 3 -20.46 3.46 15.97
N ASN A 4 -19.93 2.43 16.64
CA ASN A 4 -20.17 1.03 16.30
C ASN A 4 -21.64 0.65 16.57
N GLU A 5 -22.22 1.11 17.68
CA GLU A 5 -23.64 0.86 18.00
C GLU A 5 -24.57 1.54 16.98
N GLN A 6 -24.18 2.72 16.46
CA GLN A 6 -24.96 3.41 15.43
C GLN A 6 -24.89 2.67 14.09
N LEU A 7 -23.71 2.16 13.74
CA LEU A 7 -23.49 1.40 12.52
C LEU A 7 -24.23 0.06 12.53
N GLU A 8 -24.19 -0.67 13.65
CA GLU A 8 -24.93 -1.93 13.81
C GLU A 8 -26.44 -1.73 13.67
N ASN A 9 -26.99 -0.71 14.32
CA ASN A 9 -28.42 -0.39 14.20
C ASN A 9 -28.81 0.00 12.77
N PHE A 10 -27.95 0.72 12.07
CA PHE A 10 -28.18 1.08 10.67
C PHE A 10 -28.19 -0.16 9.76
N LEU A 11 -27.25 -1.07 9.94
CA LEU A 11 -27.15 -2.30 9.15
C LEU A 11 -28.32 -3.27 9.44
N ALA A 12 -28.71 -3.39 10.71
CA ALA A 12 -29.89 -4.16 11.09
C ALA A 12 -31.18 -3.66 10.42
N ASN A 13 -31.35 -2.33 10.31
CA ASN A 13 -32.50 -1.74 9.60
C ASN A 13 -32.50 -2.04 8.08
N LEU A 14 -31.34 -2.34 7.51
CA LEU A 14 -31.19 -2.75 6.11
C LEU A 14 -31.29 -4.28 5.92
N GLY A 15 -31.55 -5.04 7.00
CA GLY A 15 -31.68 -6.49 6.97
C GLY A 15 -30.35 -7.22 6.75
N VAL A 16 -29.23 -6.57 7.06
CA VAL A 16 -27.88 -7.12 6.93
C VAL A 16 -27.15 -7.08 8.28
N GLU A 17 -26.33 -8.09 8.55
CA GLU A 17 -25.54 -8.20 9.78
C GLU A 17 -24.06 -7.93 9.45
N MET A 18 -23.34 -7.32 10.39
CA MET A 18 -21.88 -7.17 10.30
C MET A 18 -21.22 -8.54 10.39
N GLU A 19 -20.39 -8.89 9.41
CA GLU A 19 -19.58 -10.09 9.47
C GLU A 19 -18.44 -9.89 10.48
N TYR A 20 -18.50 -10.64 11.59
CA TYR A 20 -17.45 -10.67 12.60
C TYR A 20 -16.52 -11.86 12.32
N ASN A 21 -15.26 -11.57 11.98
CA ASN A 21 -14.24 -12.61 11.82
C ASN A 21 -14.07 -13.37 13.14
N SER A 22 -14.49 -14.63 13.16
CA SER A 22 -14.45 -15.50 14.34
C SER A 22 -13.06 -16.13 14.60
N HIS A 23 -12.01 -15.57 14.00
CA HIS A 23 -10.62 -16.05 14.10
C HIS A 23 -9.67 -14.92 14.50
N GLU A 24 -9.80 -14.47 15.74
CA GLU A 24 -8.67 -13.95 16.51
C GLU A 24 -8.85 -14.51 17.92
N PRO A 25 -8.10 -15.54 18.33
CA PRO A 25 -6.70 -15.32 18.70
C PRO A 25 -5.77 -16.52 18.43
N HIS A 26 -4.63 -16.31 17.77
CA HIS A 26 -3.34 -17.03 17.91
C HIS A 26 -2.53 -16.92 16.62
N GLU A 27 -1.70 -15.88 16.49
CA GLU A 27 -0.53 -15.94 15.59
C GLU A 27 0.71 -15.51 16.37
N GLN A 28 1.32 -16.50 17.02
CA GLN A 28 2.73 -16.50 17.38
C GLN A 28 3.39 -17.62 16.56
N ASN A 29 4.43 -17.24 15.81
CA ASN A 29 5.39 -18.04 15.02
C ASN A 29 4.85 -18.46 13.63
N ASP A 30 5.51 -18.25 12.48
CA ASP A 30 6.90 -17.92 12.17
C ASP A 30 6.96 -17.26 10.76
N ASP A 31 7.90 -16.33 10.60
CA ASP A 31 8.61 -16.02 9.34
C ASP A 31 7.80 -15.55 8.10
N ASP A 32 7.00 -14.49 8.26
CA ASP A 32 6.64 -13.66 7.12
C ASP A 32 6.74 -12.18 7.49
N THR A 33 7.33 -11.38 6.61
CA THR A 33 7.78 -10.02 6.96
C THR A 33 6.57 -9.08 7.08
N SER A 34 6.07 -8.95 8.32
CA SER A 34 5.09 -7.97 8.82
C SER A 34 3.73 -7.93 8.08
N ALA A 35 2.74 -8.60 8.69
CA ALA A 35 1.33 -8.29 8.54
C ALA A 35 0.97 -6.96 9.25
N ALA A 36 1.84 -5.95 9.16
CA ALA A 36 1.56 -4.64 9.73
C ALA A 36 0.45 -3.97 8.93
N LEU A 37 -0.60 -3.52 9.63
CA LEU A 37 -1.67 -2.74 9.03
C LEU A 37 -1.10 -1.42 8.49
N PRO A 38 -1.48 -1.01 7.28
CA PRO A 38 -0.97 0.22 6.70
C PRO A 38 -1.46 1.44 7.50
N GLU A 39 -0.55 2.37 7.78
CA GLU A 39 -0.86 3.68 8.37
C GLU A 39 -1.74 4.51 7.42
N VAL A 40 -1.47 4.40 6.11
CA VAL A 40 -2.25 5.02 5.03
C VAL A 40 -2.36 4.00 3.91
N SER A 41 -3.56 3.84 3.35
CA SER A 41 -3.81 3.00 2.16
C SER A 41 -4.69 3.75 1.16
N ILE A 42 -4.21 3.89 -0.07
CA ILE A 42 -4.89 4.59 -1.15
C ILE A 42 -5.01 3.66 -2.36
N PHE A 43 -6.25 3.45 -2.83
CA PHE A 43 -6.53 2.63 -4.01
C PHE A 43 -6.84 3.52 -5.22
N GLN A 44 -6.21 3.24 -6.35
CA GLN A 44 -6.37 4.02 -7.58
C GLN A 44 -6.39 3.12 -8.81
N ALA A 45 -7.34 3.36 -9.71
CA ALA A 45 -7.27 2.80 -11.05
C ALA A 45 -6.19 3.53 -11.88
N SER A 46 -5.47 2.78 -12.71
CA SER A 46 -4.53 3.36 -13.66
C SER A 46 -5.26 4.16 -14.74
N ARG A 47 -4.68 5.31 -15.11
CA ARG A 47 -5.17 6.11 -16.25
C ARG A 47 -4.56 5.68 -17.57
N ASP A 48 -3.34 5.12 -17.52
CA ASP A 48 -2.53 4.85 -18.71
C ASP A 48 -2.52 3.37 -19.09
N HIS A 49 -2.86 2.47 -18.15
CA HIS A 49 -2.78 1.02 -18.33
C HIS A 49 -4.15 0.39 -18.06
N TYR A 50 -4.77 -0.15 -19.10
CA TYR A 50 -6.13 -0.68 -19.02
C TYR A 50 -6.24 -1.84 -18.02
N GLY A 51 -7.22 -1.76 -17.12
CA GLY A 51 -7.48 -2.80 -16.12
C GLY A 51 -6.46 -2.90 -14.98
N VAL A 52 -5.42 -2.05 -14.97
CA VAL A 52 -4.42 -2.02 -13.91
C VAL A 52 -4.95 -1.20 -12.73
N PHE A 53 -4.70 -1.71 -11.52
CA PHE A 53 -4.95 -0.99 -10.28
C PHE A 53 -3.66 -0.81 -9.49
N TYR A 54 -3.63 0.27 -8.71
CA TYR A 54 -2.56 0.61 -7.79
C TYR A 54 -3.11 0.67 -6.37
N ARG A 55 -2.38 0.10 -5.43
CA ARG A 55 -2.59 0.33 -4.01
C ARG A 55 -1.29 0.88 -3.42
N LEU A 56 -1.37 2.11 -2.92
CA LEU A 56 -0.27 2.82 -2.30
C LEU A 56 -0.45 2.66 -0.80
N ASP A 57 0.54 2.12 -0.12
CA ASP A 57 0.50 1.93 1.33
C ASP A 57 1.69 2.64 1.99
N ILE A 58 1.47 3.18 3.19
CA ILE A 58 2.56 3.46 4.15
C ILE A 58 2.50 2.35 5.18
N ILE A 59 3.56 1.55 5.26
CA ILE A 59 3.70 0.46 6.24
C ILE A 59 5.04 0.66 6.93
N ASP A 60 5.03 0.69 8.26
CA ASP A 60 6.21 0.95 9.08
C ASP A 60 6.95 2.23 8.64
N SER A 61 6.19 3.30 8.41
CA SER A 61 6.69 4.58 7.88
C SER A 61 7.47 4.48 6.56
N MET A 62 7.21 3.45 5.75
CA MET A 62 7.83 3.25 4.44
C MET A 62 6.78 3.17 3.31
N PRO A 63 7.01 3.85 2.18
CA PRO A 63 6.10 3.80 1.04
C PRO A 63 6.22 2.48 0.30
N GLN A 64 5.09 1.84 0.02
CA GLN A 64 5.00 0.62 -0.77
C GLN A 64 3.95 0.79 -1.87
N LEU A 65 4.22 0.27 -3.06
CA LEU A 65 3.27 0.26 -4.17
C LEU A 65 2.97 -1.18 -4.55
N ARG A 66 1.70 -1.56 -4.45
CA ARG A 66 1.18 -2.80 -5.05
C ARG A 66 0.54 -2.47 -6.39
N ILE A 67 0.97 -3.19 -7.42
CA ILE A 67 0.47 -3.04 -8.79
C ILE A 67 -0.25 -4.33 -9.15
N MET A 68 -1.53 -4.22 -9.49
CA MET A 68 -2.38 -5.33 -9.90
C MET A 68 -2.57 -5.27 -11.41
N VAL A 69 -2.08 -6.28 -12.13
CA VAL A 69 -2.06 -6.31 -13.59
C VAL A 69 -2.96 -7.46 -14.08
N PRO A 70 -3.92 -7.21 -14.98
CA PRO A 70 -4.75 -8.28 -15.53
C PRO A 70 -3.92 -9.23 -16.38
N VAL A 71 -4.15 -10.53 -16.21
CA VAL A 71 -3.49 -11.57 -16.99
C VAL A 71 -4.51 -12.53 -17.61
N GLU A 72 -4.24 -12.93 -18.84
CA GLU A 72 -5.13 -13.81 -19.61
C GLU A 72 -4.77 -15.30 -19.46
N HIS A 73 -3.60 -15.61 -18.89
CA HIS A 73 -3.06 -16.96 -18.83
C HIS A 73 -3.13 -17.55 -17.41
N GLY A 74 -3.54 -18.81 -17.30
CA GLY A 74 -3.61 -19.53 -16.04
C GLY A 74 -4.96 -19.41 -15.31
N THR A 75 -4.99 -19.88 -14.06
CA THR A 75 -6.17 -19.83 -13.18
C THR A 75 -6.34 -18.46 -12.50
N VAL A 76 -5.25 -17.72 -12.36
CA VAL A 76 -5.21 -16.37 -11.79
C VAL A 76 -5.59 -15.36 -12.88
N LYS A 77 -6.46 -14.40 -12.54
CA LYS A 77 -6.92 -13.34 -13.46
C LYS A 77 -6.15 -12.02 -13.31
N MET A 78 -5.40 -11.88 -12.23
CA MET A 78 -4.63 -10.70 -11.88
C MET A 78 -3.30 -11.11 -11.25
N GLU A 79 -2.18 -10.70 -11.81
CA GLU A 79 -0.90 -10.77 -11.13
C GLU A 79 -0.74 -9.56 -10.20
N MET A 80 -0.06 -9.77 -9.07
CA MET A 80 0.24 -8.68 -8.15
C MET A 80 1.74 -8.54 -7.94
N TYR A 81 2.20 -7.30 -8.05
CA TYR A 81 3.59 -6.92 -7.87
C TYR A 81 3.71 -6.01 -6.67
N LEU A 82 4.56 -6.36 -5.72
CA LEU A 82 5.02 -5.47 -4.67
C LEU A 82 6.27 -4.74 -5.17
N VAL A 83 6.19 -3.41 -5.19
CA VAL A 83 7.26 -2.54 -5.63
C VAL A 83 7.65 -1.60 -4.50
N ARG A 84 8.95 -1.58 -4.20
CA ARG A 84 9.58 -0.71 -3.22
C ARG A 84 10.72 0.05 -3.87
N ILE A 85 11.00 1.24 -3.36
CA ILE A 85 12.23 1.95 -3.72
C ILE A 85 13.42 1.14 -3.20
N SER A 86 14.48 1.10 -4.00
CA SER A 86 15.76 0.54 -3.61
C SER A 86 16.38 1.39 -2.52
N SER A 87 16.91 0.75 -1.47
CA SER A 87 17.66 1.41 -0.39
C SER A 87 18.93 2.12 -0.88
N ARG A 88 19.31 1.93 -2.15
CA ARG A 88 20.38 2.69 -2.82
C ARG A 88 20.00 4.14 -3.11
N LEU A 89 18.70 4.45 -3.17
CA LEU A 89 18.21 5.81 -3.36
C LEU A 89 18.04 6.50 -2.00
N PRO A 90 18.53 7.76 -1.84
CA PRO A 90 18.34 8.53 -0.60
C PRO A 90 16.87 8.74 -0.20
N LEU A 91 15.95 8.58 -1.16
CA LEU A 91 14.52 8.77 -1.00
C LEU A 91 13.89 7.80 0.02
N ASP A 92 14.43 6.58 0.13
CA ASP A 92 14.00 5.59 1.12
C ASP A 92 14.18 6.10 2.57
N THR A 93 15.34 6.69 2.85
CA THR A 93 15.65 7.24 4.18
C THR A 93 14.89 8.53 4.48
N TRP A 94 14.59 9.34 3.47
CA TRP A 94 13.90 10.62 3.68
C TRP A 94 12.48 10.44 4.19
N PHE A 95 11.74 9.46 3.65
CA PHE A 95 10.35 9.23 4.04
C PHE A 95 10.24 8.87 5.53
N SER A 96 11.01 7.88 5.97
CA SER A 96 11.06 7.44 7.37
C SER A 96 11.56 8.55 8.31
N THR A 97 12.55 9.34 7.88
CA THR A 97 13.06 10.47 8.66
C THR A 97 11.98 11.53 8.88
N VAL A 98 11.23 11.91 7.84
CA VAL A 98 10.15 12.91 7.97
C VAL A 98 9.01 12.38 8.83
N ALA A 99 8.67 11.11 8.69
CA ALA A 99 7.59 10.48 9.46
C ALA A 99 7.89 10.46 10.98
N THR A 100 9.15 10.24 11.35
CA THR A 100 9.57 10.08 12.75
C THR A 100 10.18 11.34 13.37
N TYR A 101 10.37 12.42 12.59
CA TYR A 101 10.99 13.65 13.08
C TYR A 101 10.11 14.34 14.14
N PRO A 102 10.65 14.61 15.36
CA PRO A 102 9.93 15.32 16.40
C PRO A 102 9.96 16.83 16.11
N GLY A 103 8.93 17.31 15.41
CA GLY A 103 8.85 18.70 14.99
C GLY A 103 8.17 19.63 16.01
N SER A 104 7.99 20.88 15.61
CA SER A 104 7.13 21.82 16.34
C SER A 104 5.65 21.45 16.17
N THR A 105 4.77 21.98 17.00
CA THR A 105 3.31 21.77 16.87
C THR A 105 2.77 22.11 15.48
N ALA A 106 3.32 23.14 14.83
CA ALA A 106 2.93 23.52 13.48
C ALA A 106 3.36 22.48 12.44
N PHE A 107 4.55 21.90 12.61
CA PHE A 107 5.05 20.82 11.75
C PHE A 107 4.21 19.56 11.91
N GLU A 108 3.98 19.12 13.16
CA GLU A 108 3.20 17.92 13.47
C GLU A 108 1.80 17.98 12.84
N LYS A 109 1.13 19.13 12.91
CA LYS A 109 -0.19 19.35 12.29
C LYS A 109 -0.18 19.18 10.77
N GLY A 110 0.93 19.49 10.11
CA GLY A 110 1.08 19.38 8.65
C GLY A 110 1.70 18.07 8.18
N ARG A 111 2.33 17.29 9.07
CA ARG A 111 3.16 16.13 8.71
C ARG A 111 2.36 15.07 7.95
N GLU A 112 1.19 14.71 8.43
CA GLU A 112 0.38 13.66 7.82
C GLU A 112 0.01 13.98 6.36
N ALA A 113 -0.52 15.18 6.10
CA ALA A 113 -0.84 15.62 4.74
C ALA A 113 0.41 15.69 3.85
N ALA A 114 1.54 16.16 4.39
CA ALA A 114 2.80 16.19 3.67
C ALA A 114 3.30 14.80 3.29
N LEU A 115 3.20 13.81 4.20
CA LEU A 115 3.55 12.41 3.93
C LEU A 115 2.64 11.79 2.85
N GLN A 116 1.34 12.08 2.87
CA GLN A 116 0.43 11.63 1.81
C GLN A 116 0.80 12.22 0.44
N HIS A 117 1.13 13.51 0.36
CA HIS A 117 1.60 14.12 -0.88
C HIS A 117 2.95 13.56 -1.33
N LEU A 118 3.86 13.31 -0.40
CA LEU A 118 5.14 12.66 -0.69
C LEU A 118 4.93 11.23 -1.20
N LEU A 119 4.00 10.48 -0.61
CA LEU A 119 3.62 9.14 -1.07
C LEU A 119 3.13 9.17 -2.51
N TYR A 120 2.30 10.15 -2.89
CA TYR A 120 1.89 10.31 -4.28
C TYR A 120 3.08 10.60 -5.21
N ALA A 121 3.97 11.51 -4.84
CA ALA A 121 5.14 11.84 -5.64
C ALA A 121 6.07 10.62 -5.84
N VAL A 122 6.33 9.89 -4.76
CA VAL A 122 7.07 8.63 -4.77
C VAL A 122 6.39 7.59 -5.65
N ALA A 123 5.08 7.42 -5.51
CA ALA A 123 4.33 6.45 -6.30
C ALA A 123 4.35 6.76 -7.79
N GLU A 124 4.27 8.03 -8.19
CA GLU A 124 4.42 8.41 -9.60
C GLU A 124 5.81 8.03 -10.15
N MET A 125 6.88 8.27 -9.40
CA MET A 125 8.22 7.83 -9.79
C MET A 125 8.30 6.31 -9.91
N ILE A 126 7.78 5.57 -8.93
CA ILE A 126 7.77 4.11 -8.94
C ILE A 126 7.01 3.59 -10.16
N LYS A 127 5.82 4.14 -10.46
CA LYS A 127 5.02 3.74 -11.63
C LYS A 127 5.82 3.92 -12.93
N GLN A 128 6.46 5.08 -13.13
CA GLN A 128 7.26 5.33 -14.34
C GLN A 128 8.42 4.34 -14.48
N LEU A 129 9.14 4.07 -13.38
CA LEU A 129 10.25 3.11 -13.38
C LEU A 129 9.76 1.68 -13.62
N PHE A 130 8.65 1.28 -13.01
CA PHE A 130 8.06 -0.05 -13.17
C PHE A 130 7.69 -0.32 -14.62
N TRP A 131 7.00 0.62 -15.26
CA TRP A 131 6.57 0.49 -16.66
C TRP A 131 7.70 0.66 -17.68
N SER A 132 8.87 1.16 -17.26
CA SER A 132 10.09 1.14 -18.08
C SER A 132 10.82 -0.21 -18.08
N GLY A 133 10.47 -1.09 -17.14
CA GLY A 133 11.02 -2.44 -17.03
C GLY A 133 10.31 -3.46 -17.93
N ASP A 134 10.69 -4.72 -17.79
CA ASP A 134 10.10 -5.86 -18.49
C ASP A 134 9.51 -6.86 -17.51
N LEU A 135 8.18 -6.96 -17.53
CA LEU A 135 7.40 -7.87 -16.69
C LEU A 135 7.63 -9.35 -17.00
N ASN A 136 7.99 -9.69 -18.24
CA ASN A 136 8.17 -11.09 -18.64
C ASN A 136 9.49 -11.65 -18.09
N THR A 137 10.55 -10.83 -18.14
CA THR A 137 11.88 -11.20 -17.64
C THR A 137 12.11 -10.79 -16.19
N MET A 138 11.16 -10.07 -15.58
CA MET A 138 11.28 -9.47 -14.25
C MET A 138 12.53 -8.57 -14.12
N THR A 139 12.83 -7.82 -15.19
CA THR A 139 13.99 -6.93 -15.24
C THR A 139 13.54 -5.48 -15.08
N PHE A 140 14.02 -4.81 -14.04
CA PHE A 140 13.63 -3.44 -13.71
C PHE A 140 14.85 -2.54 -13.48
N PRO A 141 14.68 -1.21 -13.56
CA PRO A 141 15.72 -0.28 -13.16
C PRO A 141 16.21 -0.53 -11.73
N PRO A 142 17.50 -0.33 -11.43
CA PRO A 142 18.11 -0.63 -10.12
C PRO A 142 17.56 0.22 -8.96
N GLU A 143 16.79 1.26 -9.27
CA GLU A 143 16.04 2.10 -8.36
C GLU A 143 14.86 1.37 -7.71
N LEU A 144 14.44 0.22 -8.23
CA LEU A 144 13.31 -0.56 -7.73
C LEU A 144 13.73 -1.92 -7.19
N ASN A 145 13.04 -2.33 -6.12
CA ASN A 145 12.93 -3.72 -5.71
C ASN A 145 11.52 -4.20 -6.06
N VAL A 146 11.41 -5.18 -6.95
CA VAL A 146 10.12 -5.72 -7.43
C VAL A 146 10.01 -7.19 -7.08
N CYS A 147 8.91 -7.57 -6.44
CA CYS A 147 8.55 -8.95 -6.12
C CYS A 147 7.16 -9.26 -6.68
N ARG A 148 7.01 -10.39 -7.39
CA ARG A 148 5.69 -10.93 -7.70
C ARG A 148 5.16 -11.67 -6.48
N ILE A 149 3.98 -11.32 -6.01
CA ILE A 149 3.40 -11.85 -4.76
C ILE A 149 2.13 -12.67 -4.98
N LEU A 150 1.52 -12.59 -6.17
CA LEU A 150 0.40 -13.42 -6.64
C LEU A 150 0.50 -13.64 -8.14
#